data_AF-A0A840G8M8-F1
#
_entry.id   AF-A0A840G8M8-F1
#
_cell.length_a   1.000
_cell.length_b   1.000
_cell.length_c   1.000
_cell.angle_alpha   90.00
_cell.angle_beta   90.00
_cell.angle_gamma   90.00
#
_symmetry.space_group_name_H-M   'P 1'
#
loop_
_entity.id
_entity.type
_entity.pdbx_description
1 polymer ?
#
loop_
_entity_poly.entity_id
_entity_poly.type
_entity_poly.pdbx_seq_one_letter_code
_entity_poly.pdbx_strand_id
1 'polypeptide(L)'
;MNTTNASTNDEQVLVRTFYLLSRAATIGVCRGRMRAVIQHLTELRSATGVSAAVREMSEKLLVDWRAAQAEHFAQDAAPAEKACHCLH
;
A
#
# COMPACT_ATOMS: atom_id res chain seq x y z
N MET A 1 -22.90 -6.87 -25.82
CA MET A 1 -23.11 -5.87 -24.74
C MET A 1 -22.77 -6.56 -23.43
N ASN A 2 -21.68 -6.16 -22.75
CA ASN A 2 -21.40 -6.50 -21.33
C ASN A 2 -20.12 -5.76 -20.87
N THR A 3 -20.19 -4.43 -20.76
CA THR A 3 -19.07 -3.57 -20.28
C THR A 3 -19.32 -3.00 -18.88
N THR A 4 -20.48 -3.25 -18.28
CA THR A 4 -20.93 -2.55 -17.06
C THR A 4 -20.29 -3.06 -15.76
N ASN A 5 -19.75 -4.28 -15.72
CA ASN A 5 -19.22 -4.88 -14.48
C ASN A 5 -17.72 -4.61 -14.21
N ALA A 6 -16.94 -4.24 -15.22
CA ALA A 6 -15.50 -3.95 -15.03
C ALA A 6 -15.28 -2.56 -14.42
N SER A 7 -16.12 -1.59 -14.80
CA SER A 7 -16.04 -0.20 -14.34
C SER A 7 -16.20 -0.06 -12.83
N THR A 8 -17.07 -0.85 -12.22
CA THR A 8 -17.41 -0.74 -10.79
C THR A 8 -16.31 -1.29 -9.87
N ASN A 9 -15.49 -2.23 -10.35
CA ASN A 9 -14.39 -2.79 -9.56
C ASN A 9 -13.18 -1.84 -9.53
N ASP A 10 -12.83 -1.26 -10.69
CA ASP A 10 -11.77 -0.26 -10.80
C ASP A 10 -12.08 1.00 -9.97
N GLU A 11 -13.34 1.41 -9.93
CA GLU A 11 -13.79 2.55 -9.14
C GLU A 11 -13.71 2.28 -7.63
N GLN A 12 -14.12 1.08 -7.16
CA GLN A 12 -13.97 0.67 -5.76
C GLN A 12 -12.50 0.63 -5.33
N VAL A 13 -11.62 0.17 -6.21
CA VAL A 13 -10.17 0.15 -6.01
C VAL A 13 -9.60 1.57 -5.87
N LEU A 14 -10.00 2.49 -6.75
CA LEU A 14 -9.56 3.88 -6.70
C LEU A 14 -10.05 4.58 -5.43
N VAL A 15 -11.33 4.40 -5.06
CA VAL A 15 -11.91 4.94 -3.83
C VAL A 15 -11.16 4.43 -2.61
N ARG A 16 -10.86 3.12 -2.55
CA ARG A 16 -10.08 2.53 -1.45
C ARG A 16 -8.65 3.06 -1.40
N THR A 17 -8.01 3.25 -2.56
CA THR A 17 -6.67 3.83 -2.67
C THR A 17 -6.66 5.27 -2.15
N PHE A 18 -7.57 6.12 -2.62
CA PHE A 18 -7.69 7.50 -2.15
C PHE A 18 -7.98 7.59 -0.65
N TYR A 19 -8.85 6.71 -0.13
CA TYR A 19 -9.13 6.63 1.31
C TYR A 19 -7.88 6.27 2.13
N LEU A 20 -7.09 5.28 1.68
CA LEU A 20 -5.86 4.87 2.34
C LEU A 20 -4.78 5.98 2.28
N LEU A 21 -4.63 6.64 1.13
CA LEU A 21 -3.72 7.78 0.95
C LEU A 21 -4.12 8.95 1.85
N SER A 22 -5.41 9.30 1.89
CA SER A 22 -5.95 10.32 2.79
C SER A 22 -5.67 9.98 4.25
N ARG A 23 -5.95 8.75 4.69
CA ARG A 23 -5.66 8.31 6.06
C ARG A 23 -4.19 8.34 6.43
N ALA A 24 -3.30 8.11 5.48
CA ALA A 24 -1.88 8.19 5.70
C ALA A 24 -1.42 9.66 5.81
N ALA A 25 -1.97 10.57 5.00
CA ALA A 25 -1.69 12.00 5.09
C ALA A 25 -2.27 12.68 6.34
N THR A 26 -3.34 12.13 6.94
CA THR A 26 -4.14 12.90 7.91
C THR A 26 -3.45 13.09 9.27
N ILE A 27 -2.69 12.15 9.83
CA ILE A 27 -1.91 12.35 11.07
C ILE A 27 -0.78 11.32 11.09
N GLY A 28 0.48 11.77 11.18
CA GLY A 28 1.69 11.01 11.50
C GLY A 28 1.67 9.55 11.03
N VAL A 29 2.16 9.28 9.82
CA VAL A 29 2.10 7.93 9.25
C VAL A 29 2.80 6.95 10.19
N CYS A 30 2.05 6.13 10.92
CA CYS A 30 2.65 5.06 11.72
C CYS A 30 3.07 3.92 10.78
N ARG A 31 4.14 3.20 11.15
CA ARG A 31 4.76 2.13 10.33
C ARG A 31 3.73 1.13 9.78
N GLY A 32 2.73 0.76 10.59
CA GLY A 32 1.68 -0.18 10.19
C GLY A 32 0.78 0.34 9.06
N ARG A 33 0.42 1.63 9.07
CA ARG A 33 -0.41 2.24 8.02
C ARG A 33 0.35 2.33 6.70
N MET A 34 1.62 2.74 6.76
CA MET A 34 2.48 2.79 5.58
C MET A 34 2.67 1.41 4.95
N ARG A 35 2.89 0.37 5.78
CA ARG A 35 2.95 -1.02 5.31
C ARG A 35 1.67 -1.45 4.61
N ALA A 36 0.50 -1.11 5.16
CA ALA A 36 -0.79 -1.45 4.57
C ALA A 36 -1.00 -0.77 3.21
N VAL A 37 -0.59 0.49 3.05
CA VAL A 37 -0.63 1.18 1.75
C VAL A 37 0.28 0.49 0.73
N ILE A 38 1.53 0.22 1.09
CA ILE A 38 2.50 -0.45 0.19
C ILE A 38 2.00 -1.84 -0.21
N GLN A 39 1.45 -2.61 0.74
CA GLN A 39 0.89 -3.92 0.44
C GLN A 39 -0.27 -3.81 -0.56
N HIS A 40 -1.22 -2.90 -0.31
CA HIS A 40 -2.37 -2.75 -1.18
C HIS A 40 -1.98 -2.32 -2.60
N LEU A 41 -1.07 -1.36 -2.74
CA LEU A 41 -0.58 -0.95 -4.06
C LEU A 41 0.17 -2.10 -4.79
N THR A 42 0.85 -2.99 -4.04
CA THR A 42 1.50 -4.18 -4.60
C THR A 42 0.49 -5.18 -5.15
N GLU A 43 -0.64 -5.36 -4.45
CA GLU A 43 -1.75 -6.20 -4.90
C GLU A 43 -2.39 -5.62 -6.18
N LEU A 44 -2.63 -4.30 -6.22
CA LEU A 44 -3.24 -3.62 -7.36
C LEU A 44 -2.38 -3.69 -8.63
N ARG A 45 -1.07 -3.51 -8.50
CA ARG A 45 -0.11 -3.72 -9.59
C ARG A 45 -0.26 -5.09 -10.26
N SER A 46 -0.60 -6.10 -9.46
CA SER A 46 -0.58 -7.52 -9.85
C SER A 46 -1.96 -8.06 -10.21
N ALA A 47 -3.02 -7.28 -9.99
CA ALA A 47 -4.40 -7.74 -10.09
C ALA A 47 -4.85 -7.90 -11.56
N THR A 48 -5.36 -9.08 -11.87
CA THR A 48 -6.07 -9.34 -13.14
C THR A 48 -7.46 -8.76 -13.05
N GLY A 49 -7.84 -7.90 -14.00
CA GLY A 49 -9.12 -7.19 -13.99
C GLY A 49 -9.03 -5.73 -13.55
N VAL A 50 -7.83 -5.23 -13.25
CA VAL A 50 -7.57 -3.81 -13.03
C VAL A 50 -7.06 -3.16 -14.31
N SER A 51 -7.58 -1.97 -14.65
CA SER A 51 -7.12 -1.23 -15.83
C SER A 51 -5.61 -0.96 -15.82
N ALA A 52 -5.01 -0.86 -17.02
CA ALA A 52 -3.58 -0.62 -17.16
C ALA A 52 -3.15 0.72 -16.52
N ALA A 53 -3.99 1.76 -16.62
CA ALA A 53 -3.73 3.06 -16.02
C ALA A 53 -3.65 3.00 -14.47
N VAL A 54 -4.53 2.22 -13.83
CA VAL A 54 -4.49 2.04 -12.37
C VAL A 54 -3.26 1.24 -11.96
N ARG A 55 -2.86 0.22 -12.73
CA ARG A 55 -1.62 -0.52 -12.49
C ARG A 55 -0.38 0.37 -12.58
N GLU A 56 -0.29 1.19 -13.63
CA GLU A 56 0.82 2.13 -13.83
C GLU A 56 0.88 3.17 -12.70
N MET A 57 -0.27 3.73 -12.30
CA MET A 57 -0.32 4.69 -11.19
C MET A 57 0.07 4.04 -9.87
N SER A 58 -0.36 2.79 -9.63
CA SER A 58 0.00 2.02 -8.43
C SER A 58 1.51 1.78 -8.36
N GLU A 59 2.16 1.54 -9.49
CA GLU A 59 3.61 1.38 -9.57
C GLU A 59 4.35 2.68 -9.22
N LYS A 60 3.91 3.83 -9.75
CA LYS A 60 4.48 5.14 -9.39
C LYS A 60 4.35 5.42 -7.89
N LEU A 61 3.14 5.24 -7.35
CA LEU A 61 2.88 5.45 -5.92
C LEU A 61 3.72 4.49 -5.05
N LEU A 62 3.95 3.24 -5.46
CA LEU A 62 4.81 2.32 -4.71
C LEU A 62 6.23 2.83 -4.54
N VAL A 63 6.79 3.48 -5.55
CA VAL A 63 8.13 4.08 -5.48
C VAL A 63 8.15 5.18 -4.43
N ASP A 64 7.20 6.12 -4.50
CA ASP A 64 7.11 7.25 -3.58
C ASP A 64 6.90 6.79 -2.13
N TRP A 65 5.99 5.83 -1.91
CA TRP A 65 5.71 5.30 -0.58
C TRP A 65 6.88 4.53 0.03
N ARG A 66 7.69 3.83 -0.78
CA ARG A 66 8.91 3.17 -0.30
C ARG A 66 10.01 4.19 0.02
N ALA A 67 10.14 5.25 -0.77
CA ALA A 67 11.05 6.35 -0.47
C ALA A 67 10.66 7.03 0.86
N ALA A 68 9.39 7.35 1.05
CA ALA A 68 8.87 7.90 2.30
C ALA A 68 9.05 6.91 3.48
N GLN A 69 8.88 5.60 3.24
CA GLN A 69 9.17 4.59 4.26
C GLN A 69 10.62 4.59 4.69
N ALA A 70 11.54 4.67 3.74
CA ALA A 70 12.97 4.77 4.04
C ALA A 70 13.26 6.06 4.81
N GLU A 71 12.77 7.21 4.35
CA GLU A 71 12.99 8.50 5.01
C GLU A 71 12.51 8.51 6.47
N HIS A 72 11.32 7.97 6.73
CA HIS A 72 10.72 8.01 8.06
C HIS A 72 11.12 6.84 8.98
N PHE A 73 11.62 5.72 8.45
CA PHE A 73 11.86 4.50 9.23
C PHE A 73 13.21 3.80 8.98
N ALA A 74 14.12 4.34 8.15
CA ALA A 74 15.42 3.71 7.85
C ALA A 74 16.31 3.50 9.08
N GLN A 75 16.08 4.20 10.19
CA GLN A 75 16.90 4.09 11.41
C GLN A 75 16.48 2.96 12.37
N ASP A 76 15.40 2.24 12.10
CA ASP A 76 14.86 1.19 12.97
C ASP A 76 15.03 -0.23 12.42
N ALA A 77 15.88 -0.40 11.40
CA ALA A 77 16.29 -1.70 10.91
C ALA A 77 17.27 -2.38 11.88
N ALA A 78 16.90 -2.52 13.15
CA ALA A 78 17.50 -3.54 14.01
C ALA A 78 16.86 -4.89 13.63
N PRO A 79 17.65 -5.96 13.44
CA PRO A 79 17.14 -7.24 13.01
C PRO A 79 16.15 -7.78 14.04
N ALA A 80 15.02 -8.31 13.56
CA ALA A 80 14.11 -9.12 14.34
C ALA A 80 14.77 -10.48 14.66
N GLU A 81 15.85 -10.45 15.44
CA GLU A 81 16.48 -11.62 16.05
C GLU A 81 16.65 -11.35 17.55
N LYS A 82 15.53 -11.31 18.26
CA LYS A 82 15.37 -11.97 19.57
C LYS A 82 13.94 -12.46 19.66
N ALA A 83 13.68 -13.55 18.95
CA ALA A 83 12.62 -14.46 19.32
C ALA A 83 12.81 -14.84 20.80
N CYS A 84 11.76 -14.62 21.59
CA CYS A 84 11.36 -15.48 22.68
C CYS A 84 12.50 -16.10 23.50
N HIS A 85 13.05 -15.36 24.47
CA HIS A 85 13.64 -16.02 25.62
C HIS A 85 12.53 -16.22 26.65
N CYS A 86 12.07 -17.46 26.74
CA CYS A 86 11.06 -17.93 27.67
C CYS A 86 11.34 -17.45 29.10
N LEU A 87 10.30 -16.93 29.73
CA LEU A 87 10.14 -16.92 31.17
C LEU A 87 10.18 -18.37 31.66
N HIS A 88 11.11 -18.70 32.55
CA HIS A 88 10.94 -19.63 33.67
C HIS A 88 11.91 -19.22 34.78
#